data_AF-A0A3D5BFI8-F1
#
_entry.id   AF-A0A3D5BFI8-F1
#
_cell.length_a   1.000
_cell.length_b   1.000
_cell.length_c   1.000
_cell.angle_alpha   90.00
_cell.angle_beta   90.00
_cell.angle_gamma   90.00
#
_symmetry.space_group_name_H-M   'P 1'
#
loop_
_entity.id
_entity.type
_entity.pdbx_description
1 polymer ?
#
loop_
_entity_poly.entity_id
_entity_poly.type
_entity_poly.pdbx_seq_one_letter_code
_entity_poly.pdbx_strand_id
1 'polypeptide(L)'
;MSNAPVDHGRRRFLTIATSVVGGVGAVGAAVPFIASWNPSEKAKQAGAAVTANIGKLEPGQLIRVEWRGKPVWVVKRTPEMLETLTKVEGQLRDPASEEEQQPAYAKNQHRSKKPEIFVAVGICTHLGCSPTYKMSDFDAHVEGIASGFFCPCHGSTYDMAGRVFSGVPAPKNLMIPPYMFIDDTTVIIGADEGTA
;
A
#
# COMPACT_ATOMS: atom_id res chain seq x y z
N MET A 1 -74.85 3.51 -6.79
CA MET A 1 -73.50 3.60 -7.37
C MET A 1 -73.37 4.99 -7.99
N SER A 2 -72.69 5.93 -7.34
CA SER A 2 -72.54 7.30 -7.83
C SER A 2 -71.53 7.32 -8.99
N ASN A 3 -72.02 7.50 -10.22
CA ASN A 3 -71.20 7.70 -11.42
C ASN A 3 -70.78 9.18 -11.54
N ALA A 4 -69.92 9.64 -10.63
CA ALA A 4 -69.24 10.93 -10.82
C ALA A 4 -68.17 10.77 -11.92
N PRO A 5 -68.03 11.72 -12.87
CA PRO A 5 -66.98 11.66 -13.88
C PRO A 5 -65.60 11.68 -13.22
N VAL A 6 -64.70 10.82 -13.70
CA VAL A 6 -63.34 10.69 -13.17
C VAL A 6 -62.51 11.93 -13.54
N ASP A 7 -61.97 12.62 -12.55
CA ASP A 7 -61.03 13.72 -12.77
C ASP A 7 -59.64 13.16 -13.12
N HIS A 8 -59.37 13.10 -14.42
CA HIS A 8 -58.09 12.62 -14.96
C HIS A 8 -56.90 13.51 -14.56
N GLY A 9 -57.13 14.80 -14.31
CA GLY A 9 -56.09 15.75 -13.88
C GLY A 9 -55.63 15.45 -12.45
N ARG A 10 -56.57 15.29 -11.51
CA ARG A 10 -56.27 14.89 -10.12
C ARG A 10 -55.61 13.51 -10.05
N ARG A 11 -56.08 12.55 -10.84
CA ARG A 11 -55.46 11.21 -10.90
C ARG A 11 -54.02 11.29 -11.37
N ARG A 12 -53.75 12.02 -12.46
CA ARG A 12 -52.39 12.21 -12.99
C ARG A 12 -51.49 12.92 -11.98
N PHE A 13 -51.99 13.96 -11.30
CA PHE A 13 -51.25 14.66 -10.26
C PHE A 13 -50.87 13.72 -9.10
N LEU A 14 -51.82 12.97 -8.55
CA LEU A 14 -51.55 12.04 -7.44
C LEU A 14 -50.59 10.91 -7.84
N THR A 15 -50.69 10.40 -9.07
CA THR A 15 -49.73 9.39 -9.58
C THR A 15 -48.32 9.97 -9.67
N ILE A 16 -48.16 11.14 -10.29
CA ILE A 16 -46.84 11.79 -10.42
C ILE A 16 -46.27 12.13 -9.05
N ALA A 17 -47.05 12.74 -8.17
CA ALA A 17 -46.60 13.12 -6.83
C ALA A 17 -46.15 11.89 -6.02
N THR A 18 -46.94 10.81 -6.02
CA THR A 18 -46.58 9.56 -5.34
C THR A 18 -45.32 8.94 -5.93
N SER A 19 -45.17 8.91 -7.26
CA SER A 19 -43.97 8.39 -7.91
C SER A 19 -42.72 9.21 -7.59
N VAL A 20 -42.82 10.54 -7.56
CA VAL A 20 -41.70 11.42 -7.19
C VAL A 20 -41.30 11.20 -5.73
N VAL A 21 -42.26 11.22 -4.80
CA VAL A 21 -41.99 10.99 -3.38
C VAL A 21 -41.41 9.60 -3.14
N GLY A 22 -41.96 8.57 -3.78
CA GLY A 22 -41.44 7.21 -3.72
C GLY A 22 -40.02 7.10 -4.27
N GLY A 23 -39.73 7.76 -5.39
CA GLY A 23 -38.39 7.82 -5.97
C GLY A 23 -37.38 8.51 -5.05
N VAL A 24 -37.73 9.66 -4.48
CA VAL A 24 -36.90 10.37 -3.50
C VAL A 24 -36.66 9.52 -2.26
N GLY A 25 -37.69 8.84 -1.75
CA GLY A 25 -37.57 7.92 -0.61
C GLY A 25 -36.62 6.75 -0.90
N ALA A 26 -36.71 6.16 -2.09
CA ALA A 26 -35.84 5.07 -2.51
C ALA A 26 -34.37 5.52 -2.60
N VAL A 27 -34.10 6.69 -3.20
CA VAL A 27 -32.75 7.27 -3.25
C VAL A 27 -32.25 7.61 -1.83
N GLY A 28 -33.11 8.20 -1.00
CA GLY A 28 -32.80 8.55 0.39
C GLY A 28 -32.44 7.35 1.26
N ALA A 29 -32.97 6.16 0.96
CA ALA A 29 -32.59 4.92 1.64
C ALA A 29 -31.33 4.27 1.02
N ALA A 30 -31.23 4.23 -0.30
CA ALA A 30 -30.14 3.56 -1.01
C ALA A 30 -28.78 4.23 -0.81
N VAL A 31 -28.72 5.56 -0.80
CA VAL A 31 -27.47 6.33 -0.65
C VAL A 31 -26.75 6.03 0.68
N PRO A 32 -27.36 6.21 1.87
CA PRO A 32 -26.68 5.90 3.13
C PRO A 32 -26.41 4.40 3.29
N PHE A 33 -27.26 3.53 2.72
CA PHE A 33 -27.02 2.08 2.75
C PHE A 33 -25.75 1.70 1.98
N ILE A 34 -25.55 2.21 0.76
CA ILE A 34 -24.31 1.98 -0.01
C ILE A 34 -23.14 2.68 0.68
N ALA A 35 -23.33 3.89 1.19
CA ALA A 35 -22.28 4.62 1.91
C ALA A 35 -21.81 3.89 3.18
N SER A 36 -22.65 3.03 3.78
CA SER A 36 -22.29 2.22 4.95
C SER A 36 -21.23 1.15 4.66
N TRP A 37 -20.97 0.83 3.39
CA TRP A 37 -19.88 -0.07 2.98
C TRP A 37 -18.52 0.63 2.90
N ASN A 38 -18.46 1.97 3.01
CA ASN A 38 -17.19 2.69 3.09
C ASN A 38 -16.49 2.45 4.44
N PRO A 39 -15.16 2.65 4.53
CA PRO A 39 -14.42 2.50 5.78
C PRO A 39 -15.00 3.34 6.92
N SER A 40 -15.21 2.68 8.07
CA SER A 40 -15.70 3.34 9.29
C SER A 40 -14.66 4.30 9.88
N GLU A 41 -15.10 5.23 10.74
CA GLU A 41 -14.17 6.14 11.43
C GLU A 41 -13.13 5.39 12.28
N LYS A 42 -13.52 4.28 12.92
CA LYS A 42 -12.57 3.40 13.61
C LYS A 42 -11.51 2.85 12.65
N ALA A 43 -11.91 2.44 11.44
CA ALA A 43 -10.98 1.94 10.43
C ALA A 43 -10.06 3.06 9.89
N LYS A 44 -10.56 4.29 9.77
CA LYS A 44 -9.73 5.46 9.39
C LYS A 44 -8.73 5.83 10.50
N GLN A 45 -9.15 5.79 11.76
CA GLN A 45 -8.31 6.10 12.93
C GLN A 45 -7.24 5.03 13.20
N ALA A 46 -7.50 3.77 12.89
CA ALA A 46 -6.48 2.70 12.86
C ALA A 46 -5.36 2.96 11.84
N GLY A 47 -5.48 4.02 11.03
CA GLY A 47 -4.46 4.49 10.10
C GLY A 47 -3.38 5.40 10.71
N ALA A 48 -3.37 5.61 12.02
CA ALA A 48 -2.40 6.45 12.73
C ALA A 48 -0.95 5.96 12.54
N ALA A 49 0.01 6.85 12.79
CA ALA A 49 1.42 6.52 12.74
C ALA A 49 1.79 5.51 13.85
N VAL A 50 2.75 4.65 13.57
CA VAL A 50 3.20 3.59 14.47
C VAL A 50 4.69 3.71 14.75
N THR A 51 5.08 3.50 16.01
CA THR A 51 6.47 3.56 16.43
C THR A 51 7.11 2.18 16.41
N ALA A 52 8.29 2.06 15.82
CA ALA A 52 9.08 0.85 15.73
C ALA A 52 10.47 1.08 16.35
N ASN A 53 10.84 0.25 17.33
CA ASN A 53 12.20 0.24 17.86
C ASN A 53 13.09 -0.68 17.01
N ILE A 54 14.17 -0.12 16.46
CA ILE A 54 15.15 -0.78 15.60
C ILE A 54 16.52 -0.92 16.29
N GLY A 55 16.65 -0.57 17.58
CA GLY A 55 17.93 -0.59 18.30
C GLY A 55 18.53 -1.99 18.46
N LYS A 56 17.70 -3.03 18.42
CA LYS A 56 18.12 -4.45 18.46
C LYS A 56 18.11 -5.11 17.08
N LEU A 57 17.98 -4.33 16.01
CA LEU A 57 17.95 -4.86 14.65
C LEU A 57 19.37 -5.20 14.20
N GLU A 58 19.61 -6.48 13.96
CA GLU A 58 20.90 -6.98 13.48
C GLU A 58 21.04 -6.83 11.96
N PRO A 59 22.27 -6.72 11.41
CA PRO A 59 22.48 -6.71 9.97
C PRO A 59 21.87 -7.96 9.29
N GLY A 60 21.16 -7.73 8.19
CA GLY A 60 20.35 -8.72 7.46
C GLY A 60 19.00 -9.04 8.10
N GLN A 61 18.72 -8.61 9.33
CA GLN A 61 17.47 -8.93 10.01
C GLN A 61 16.32 -8.08 9.49
N LEU A 62 15.15 -8.71 9.35
CA LEU A 62 13.87 -8.08 9.04
C LEU A 62 12.94 -8.16 10.26
N ILE A 63 12.37 -7.03 10.65
CA ILE A 63 11.21 -6.98 11.55
C ILE A 63 9.96 -6.54 10.79
N ARG A 64 8.79 -6.93 11.30
CA ARG A 64 7.48 -6.59 10.74
C ARG A 64 6.71 -5.75 11.73
N VAL A 65 6.18 -4.63 11.26
CA VAL A 65 5.34 -3.71 12.01
C VAL A 65 4.03 -3.55 11.27
N GLU A 66 2.91 -3.53 11.97
CA GLU A 66 1.60 -3.31 11.35
C GLU A 66 1.31 -1.81 11.24
N TRP A 67 1.00 -1.33 10.04
CA TRP A 67 0.58 0.06 9.79
C TRP A 67 -0.63 0.06 8.85
N ARG A 68 -1.75 0.63 9.32
CA ARG A 68 -3.04 0.64 8.59
C ARG A 68 -3.51 -0.75 8.14
N GLY A 69 -3.27 -1.79 8.95
CA GLY A 69 -3.57 -3.19 8.61
C GLY A 69 -2.65 -3.79 7.55
N LYS A 70 -1.57 -3.10 7.17
CA LYS A 70 -0.57 -3.58 6.21
C LYS A 70 0.74 -3.93 6.92
N PRO A 71 1.42 -5.03 6.54
CA PRO A 71 2.76 -5.30 7.05
C PRO A 71 3.74 -4.28 6.46
N VAL A 72 4.47 -3.58 7.32
CA VAL A 72 5.64 -2.79 6.96
C VAL A 72 6.88 -3.52 7.43
N TRP A 73 7.81 -3.72 6.51
CA TRP A 73 9.10 -4.31 6.79
C TRP A 73 10.10 -3.24 7.14
N VAL A 74 10.91 -3.49 8.16
CA VAL A 74 12.12 -2.74 8.43
C VAL A 74 13.28 -3.73 8.37
N VAL A 75 14.21 -3.50 7.45
CA VAL A 75 15.40 -4.35 7.26
C VAL A 75 16.64 -3.52 7.49
N LYS A 76 17.57 -4.03 8.31
CA LYS A 76 18.92 -3.46 8.41
C LYS A 76 19.80 -4.16 7.38
N ARG A 77 20.03 -3.55 6.23
CA ARG A 77 20.81 -4.11 5.13
C ARG A 77 22.29 -4.23 5.50
N THR A 78 22.92 -5.31 5.06
CA THR A 78 24.37 -5.47 5.19
C THR A 78 25.10 -4.67 4.11
N PRO A 79 26.41 -4.40 4.26
CA PRO A 79 27.21 -3.77 3.20
C PRO A 79 27.10 -4.50 1.86
N GLU A 80 27.11 -5.84 1.87
CA GLU A 80 27.03 -6.68 0.66
C GLU A 80 25.68 -6.53 -0.05
N MET A 81 24.59 -6.40 0.71
CA MET A 81 23.26 -6.12 0.17
C MET A 81 23.22 -4.76 -0.53
N LEU A 82 23.90 -3.75 0.02
CA LEU A 82 23.95 -2.40 -0.55
C LEU A 82 24.80 -2.36 -1.82
N GLU A 83 25.95 -3.02 -1.83
CA GLU A 83 26.81 -3.10 -3.01
C GLU A 83 26.13 -3.78 -4.19
N THR A 84 25.22 -4.72 -3.92
CA THR A 84 24.47 -5.44 -4.96
C THR A 84 23.47 -4.53 -5.68
N LEU A 85 22.98 -3.46 -5.04
CA LEU A 85 21.96 -2.57 -5.61
C LEU A 85 22.41 -1.91 -6.90
N THR A 86 23.68 -1.51 -7.00
CA THR A 86 24.24 -0.90 -8.23
C THR A 86 24.43 -1.93 -9.35
N LYS A 87 24.71 -3.19 -8.98
CA LYS A 87 24.99 -4.27 -9.96
C LYS A 87 23.74 -4.73 -10.70
N VAL A 88 22.56 -4.54 -10.12
CA VAL A 88 21.29 -5.04 -10.66
C VAL A 88 20.48 -4.01 -11.45
N GLU A 89 20.90 -2.73 -11.51
CA GLU A 89 20.06 -1.65 -12.03
C GLU A 89 19.56 -1.90 -13.46
N GLY A 90 20.41 -2.47 -14.33
CA GLY A 90 20.05 -2.81 -15.70
C GLY A 90 19.00 -3.93 -15.84
N GLN A 91 18.67 -4.63 -14.75
CA GLN A 91 17.68 -5.71 -14.73
C GLN A 91 16.33 -5.26 -14.14
N LEU A 92 16.24 -4.02 -13.63
CA LEU A 92 15.06 -3.53 -12.94
C LEU A 92 14.07 -2.88 -13.91
N ARG A 93 12.78 -2.89 -13.54
CA ARG A 93 11.73 -2.22 -14.32
C ARG A 93 11.73 -0.71 -14.11
N ASP A 94 11.95 -0.28 -12.88
CA ASP A 94 11.97 1.12 -12.46
C ASP A 94 13.15 1.35 -11.48
N PRO A 95 14.39 1.40 -11.98
CA PRO A 95 15.58 1.55 -11.15
C PRO A 95 15.63 2.90 -10.41
N ALA A 96 15.10 3.96 -11.03
CA ALA A 96 15.12 5.32 -10.52
C ALA A 96 13.91 5.69 -9.63
N SER A 97 12.93 4.77 -9.50
CA SER A 97 11.70 5.02 -8.74
C SER A 97 10.93 6.24 -9.27
N GLU A 98 10.70 6.26 -10.58
CA GLU A 98 9.98 7.33 -11.28
C GLU A 98 8.46 7.25 -11.04
N GLU A 99 7.93 6.05 -10.74
CA GLU A 99 6.53 5.89 -10.38
C GLU A 99 6.19 6.64 -9.08
N GLU A 100 5.18 7.52 -9.13
CA GLU A 100 4.74 8.32 -7.99
C GLU A 100 3.99 7.45 -6.97
N GLN A 101 4.73 6.91 -6.00
CA GLN A 101 4.19 6.08 -4.92
C GLN A 101 4.99 6.15 -3.60
N GLN A 102 6.15 6.80 -3.60
CA GLN A 102 7.02 6.95 -2.44
C GLN A 102 7.28 8.42 -2.12
N PRO A 103 7.60 8.75 -0.86
CA PRO A 103 8.06 10.09 -0.47
C PRO A 103 9.29 10.55 -1.27
N ALA A 104 9.45 11.87 -1.42
CA ALA A 104 10.56 12.45 -2.19
C ALA A 104 11.95 12.00 -1.71
N TYR A 105 12.13 11.85 -0.39
CA TYR A 105 13.40 11.38 0.19
C TYR A 105 13.76 9.94 -0.22
N ALA A 106 12.79 9.15 -0.68
CA ALA A 106 12.98 7.77 -1.12
C ALA A 106 13.14 7.65 -2.63
N LYS A 107 13.22 8.77 -3.36
CA LYS A 107 13.63 8.82 -4.77
C LYS A 107 15.16 8.86 -4.88
N ASN A 108 15.79 7.78 -4.40
CA ASN A 108 17.23 7.57 -4.47
C ASN A 108 17.51 6.07 -4.68
N GLN A 109 18.77 5.71 -4.95
CA GLN A 109 19.17 4.33 -5.25
C GLN A 109 18.77 3.31 -4.16
N HIS A 110 18.82 3.72 -2.89
CA HIS A 110 18.54 2.86 -1.74
C HIS A 110 17.07 2.85 -1.33
N ARG A 111 16.26 3.77 -1.88
CA ARG A 111 14.85 4.01 -1.52
C ARG A 111 14.63 4.17 -0.02
N SER A 112 15.54 4.91 0.63
CA SER A 112 15.60 5.08 2.08
C SER A 112 16.25 6.40 2.50
N LYS A 113 15.94 6.91 3.69
CA LYS A 113 16.66 8.03 4.33
C LYS A 113 18.07 7.64 4.80
N LYS A 114 18.20 6.46 5.43
CA LYS A 114 19.49 5.87 5.84
C LYS A 114 19.76 4.64 4.95
N PRO A 115 20.87 4.57 4.19
CA PRO A 115 21.14 3.47 3.25
C PRO A 115 21.08 2.08 3.89
N GLU A 116 21.41 1.93 5.15
CA GLU A 116 21.35 0.66 5.86
C GLU A 116 19.93 0.29 6.32
N ILE A 117 18.97 1.22 6.41
CA ILE A 117 17.61 0.93 6.89
C ILE A 117 16.61 0.99 5.73
N PHE A 118 16.13 -0.17 5.30
CA PHE A 118 15.06 -0.29 4.33
C PHE A 118 13.71 -0.36 5.02
N VAL A 119 12.77 0.51 4.63
CA VAL A 119 11.40 0.54 5.17
C VAL A 119 10.43 0.47 4.00
N ALA A 120 9.59 -0.57 3.92
CA ALA A 120 8.63 -0.72 2.83
C ALA A 120 7.36 -1.44 3.27
N VAL A 121 6.23 -1.13 2.63
CA VAL A 121 5.02 -1.93 2.74
C VAL A 121 5.28 -3.28 2.06
N GLY A 122 5.22 -4.34 2.86
CA GLY A 122 5.46 -5.73 2.49
C GLY A 122 4.31 -6.35 1.70
N ILE A 123 3.79 -5.64 0.71
CA ILE A 123 2.67 -6.05 -0.13
C ILE A 123 3.12 -5.97 -1.59
N CYS A 124 3.09 -7.11 -2.27
CA CYS A 124 3.40 -7.23 -3.69
C CYS A 124 2.45 -6.36 -4.49
N THR A 125 3.00 -5.55 -5.40
CA THR A 125 2.20 -4.61 -6.21
C THR A 125 1.44 -5.28 -7.34
N HIS A 126 1.59 -6.61 -7.52
CA HIS A 126 0.78 -7.36 -8.46
C HIS A 126 -0.67 -7.48 -7.97
N LEU A 127 -0.92 -8.33 -6.98
CA LEU A 127 -2.26 -8.64 -6.44
C LEU A 127 -2.29 -8.71 -4.90
N GLY A 128 -1.30 -8.14 -4.23
CA GLY A 128 -1.39 -7.87 -2.79
C GLY A 128 -0.88 -8.98 -1.85
N CYS A 129 -0.35 -10.10 -2.34
CA CYS A 129 0.33 -11.07 -1.48
C CYS A 129 1.54 -10.45 -0.76
N SER A 130 1.91 -10.93 0.42
CA SER A 130 3.18 -10.55 1.07
C SER A 130 4.34 -11.35 0.47
N PRO A 131 5.34 -10.72 -0.18
CA PRO A 131 6.53 -11.46 -0.61
C PRO A 131 7.31 -12.04 0.58
N THR A 132 8.07 -13.10 0.32
CA THR A 132 8.98 -13.74 1.26
C THR A 132 10.34 -13.07 1.17
N TYR A 133 10.86 -12.63 2.31
CA TYR A 133 12.24 -12.16 2.40
C TYR A 133 13.21 -13.34 2.30
N LYS A 134 14.17 -13.23 1.39
CA LYS A 134 15.23 -14.21 1.14
C LYS A 134 16.55 -13.53 1.48
N MET A 135 17.07 -13.84 2.68
CA MET A 135 18.37 -13.32 3.14
C MET A 135 19.53 -14.03 2.45
N SER A 136 19.36 -15.32 2.17
CA SER A 136 20.20 -16.16 1.31
C SER A 136 19.30 -16.88 0.29
N ASP A 137 19.92 -17.48 -0.73
CA ASP A 137 19.25 -18.37 -1.70
C ASP A 137 18.20 -17.69 -2.59
N PHE A 138 18.35 -16.37 -2.80
CA PHE A 138 17.54 -15.64 -3.79
C PHE A 138 18.00 -15.90 -5.24
N ASP A 139 19.18 -16.51 -5.42
CA ASP A 139 19.76 -16.87 -6.70
C ASP A 139 18.91 -17.91 -7.46
N ALA A 140 18.18 -18.74 -6.71
CA ALA A 140 17.15 -19.65 -7.22
C ALA A 140 15.99 -18.92 -7.93
N HIS A 141 15.85 -17.60 -7.73
CA HIS A 141 14.82 -16.77 -8.35
C HIS A 141 15.40 -15.70 -9.29
N VAL A 142 16.58 -15.17 -9.00
CA VAL A 142 17.30 -14.22 -9.85
C VAL A 142 18.78 -14.58 -9.84
N GLU A 143 19.26 -15.09 -10.97
CA GLU A 143 20.63 -15.60 -11.10
C GLU A 143 21.69 -14.59 -10.61
N GLY A 144 22.60 -15.07 -9.76
CA GLY A 144 23.71 -14.28 -9.24
C GLY A 144 23.37 -13.30 -8.10
N ILE A 145 22.11 -13.25 -7.63
CA ILE A 145 21.68 -12.34 -6.57
C ILE A 145 21.39 -13.12 -5.29
N ALA A 146 22.18 -12.88 -4.24
CA ALA A 146 22.09 -13.66 -3.00
C ALA A 146 20.84 -13.36 -2.16
N SER A 147 20.33 -12.11 -2.20
CA SER A 147 19.25 -11.66 -1.33
C SER A 147 18.23 -10.76 -2.04
N GLY A 148 16.98 -10.82 -1.59
CA GLY A 148 15.87 -10.07 -2.16
C GLY A 148 14.52 -10.48 -1.57
N PHE A 149 13.44 -10.14 -2.29
CA PHE A 149 12.08 -10.52 -1.93
C PHE A 149 11.41 -11.29 -3.07
N PHE A 150 10.88 -12.46 -2.77
CA PHE A 150 10.20 -13.32 -3.74
C PHE A 150 8.72 -13.47 -3.40
N CYS A 151 7.83 -13.15 -4.33
CA CYS A 151 6.38 -13.32 -4.18
C CYS A 151 5.91 -14.63 -4.84
N PRO A 152 5.59 -15.68 -4.06
CA PRO A 152 5.28 -17.01 -4.60
C PRO A 152 3.96 -17.07 -5.37
N CYS A 153 3.05 -16.11 -5.19
CA CYS A 153 1.74 -16.13 -5.83
C CYS A 153 1.82 -16.16 -7.37
N HIS A 154 2.74 -15.38 -7.96
CA HIS A 154 2.89 -15.26 -9.42
C HIS A 154 4.35 -15.03 -9.85
N GLY A 155 5.32 -15.33 -8.98
CA GLY A 155 6.75 -15.28 -9.30
C GLY A 155 7.39 -13.90 -9.39
N SER A 156 6.79 -12.85 -8.81
CA SER A 156 7.43 -11.53 -8.82
C SER A 156 8.60 -11.43 -7.86
N THR A 157 9.70 -10.83 -8.33
CA THR A 157 10.97 -10.69 -7.59
C THR A 157 11.31 -9.21 -7.39
N TYR A 158 11.90 -8.89 -6.24
CA TYR A 158 12.34 -7.55 -5.89
C TYR A 158 13.74 -7.60 -5.26
N ASP A 159 14.55 -6.58 -5.50
CA ASP A 159 15.86 -6.44 -4.88
C ASP A 159 15.77 -5.95 -3.42
N MET A 160 16.92 -5.74 -2.77
CA MET A 160 17.00 -5.26 -1.37
C MET A 160 16.61 -3.79 -1.17
N ALA A 161 16.28 -3.05 -2.23
CA ALA A 161 15.61 -1.74 -2.17
C ALA A 161 14.11 -1.85 -2.51
N GLY A 162 13.59 -3.07 -2.65
CA GLY A 162 12.21 -3.33 -3.05
C GLY A 162 11.91 -2.90 -4.49
N ARG A 163 12.93 -2.77 -5.34
CA ARG A 163 12.77 -2.47 -6.76
C ARG A 163 12.45 -3.75 -7.50
N VAL A 164 11.42 -3.71 -8.35
CA VAL A 164 10.94 -4.90 -9.06
C VAL A 164 11.86 -5.21 -10.24
N PHE A 165 12.23 -6.47 -10.39
CA PHE A 165 12.95 -6.93 -11.57
C PHE A 165 12.05 -6.86 -12.82
N SER A 166 12.65 -6.67 -13.98
CA SER A 166 11.93 -6.72 -15.26
C SER A 166 11.48 -8.15 -15.59
N GLY A 167 10.42 -8.27 -16.40
CA GLY A 167 9.94 -9.58 -16.88
C GLY A 167 9.03 -10.35 -15.92
N VAL A 168 8.62 -9.76 -14.79
CA VAL A 168 7.65 -10.35 -13.85
C VAL A 168 6.30 -9.62 -13.82
N PRO A 169 5.21 -10.24 -13.32
CA PRO A 169 3.87 -9.63 -13.36
C PRO A 169 3.69 -8.35 -12.53
N ALA A 170 4.46 -8.16 -11.46
CA ALA A 170 4.36 -6.97 -10.62
C ALA A 170 4.67 -5.69 -11.43
N PRO A 171 3.76 -4.68 -11.42
CA PRO A 171 3.93 -3.49 -12.25
C PRO A 171 4.88 -2.44 -11.68
N LYS A 172 5.15 -2.44 -10.37
CA LYS A 172 5.82 -1.36 -9.65
C LYS A 172 6.76 -1.91 -8.57
N ASN A 173 7.64 -1.04 -8.07
CA ASN A 173 8.44 -1.30 -6.88
C ASN A 173 7.55 -1.39 -5.63
N LEU A 174 8.02 -2.02 -4.54
CA LEU A 174 7.31 -2.01 -3.25
C LEU A 174 7.14 -0.57 -2.74
N MET A 175 5.96 -0.23 -2.21
CA MET A 175 5.67 1.12 -1.72
C MET A 175 6.49 1.43 -0.46
N ILE A 176 7.13 2.60 -0.43
CA ILE A 176 7.79 3.14 0.76
C ILE A 176 6.76 4.02 1.48
N PRO A 177 6.38 3.71 2.73
CA PRO A 177 5.49 4.59 3.48
C PRO A 177 6.22 5.88 3.88
N PRO A 178 5.51 6.98 4.22
CA PRO A 178 6.12 8.10 4.93
C PRO A 178 6.64 7.60 6.28
N TYR A 179 7.85 7.99 6.65
CA TYR A 179 8.45 7.66 7.94
C TYR A 179 9.53 8.67 8.32
N MET A 180 9.81 8.75 9.62
CA MET A 180 10.88 9.58 10.17
C MET A 180 11.62 8.87 11.30
N PHE A 181 12.87 9.24 11.52
CA PHE A 181 13.64 8.81 12.69
C PHE A 181 13.42 9.82 13.81
N ILE A 182 13.07 9.35 15.01
CA ILE A 182 13.08 10.20 16.22
C ILE A 182 14.50 10.25 16.78
N ASP A 183 15.19 9.11 16.71
CA ASP A 183 16.56 8.89 17.14
C ASP A 183 17.16 7.73 16.31
N ASP A 184 18.39 7.30 16.65
CA ASP A 184 19.08 6.24 15.92
C ASP A 184 18.45 4.84 16.06
N THR A 185 17.58 4.66 17.04
CA THR A 185 16.96 3.39 17.41
C THR A 185 15.45 3.37 17.24
N THR A 186 14.83 4.49 16.84
CA THR A 186 13.37 4.62 16.81
C THR A 186 12.89 5.25 15.51
N VAL A 187 11.99 4.55 14.82
CA VAL A 187 11.34 5.00 13.58
C VAL A 187 9.84 5.16 13.82
N ILE A 188 9.27 6.28 13.38
CA ILE A 188 7.81 6.44 13.24
C ILE A 188 7.45 6.17 11.78
N ILE A 189 6.56 5.20 11.55
CA ILE A 189 6.00 4.87 10.24
C ILE A 189 4.61 5.48 10.14
N GLY A 190 4.32 6.16 9.03
CA GLY A 190 3.06 6.84 8.77
C GLY A 190 3.05 8.34 9.03
N ALA A 191 4.21 8.96 9.27
CA ALA A 191 4.37 10.40 9.48
C ALA A 191 5.67 10.91 8.82
N ASP A 192 5.65 12.17 8.38
CA ASP A 192 6.83 12.88 7.88
C ASP A 192 7.25 13.98 8.88
N GLU A 193 8.50 14.42 8.78
CA GLU A 193 9.02 15.54 9.56
C GLU A 193 8.17 16.79 9.30
N GLY A 194 7.43 17.26 10.31
CA GLY A 194 6.58 18.46 10.24
C GLY A 194 5.07 18.21 10.11
N THR A 195 4.58 16.96 10.15
CA THR A 195 3.14 16.65 10.11
C THR A 195 2.51 16.30 11.47
N ALA A 196 3.09 16.78 12.57
CA ALA A 196 2.53 16.63 13.92
C ALA A 196 1.53 17.74 14.25
#